data_AF-A0A6B1IG82-F1
#
_entry.id   AF-A0A6B1IG82-F1
#
_cell.length_a   1.000
_cell.length_b   1.000
_cell.length_c   1.000
_cell.angle_alpha   90.00
_cell.angle_beta   90.00
_cell.angle_gamma   90.00
#
_symmetry.space_group_name_H-M   'P 1'
#
loop_
_entity.id
_entity.type
_entity.pdbx_description
1 polymer ?
#
loop_
_entity_poly.entity_id
_entity_poly.type
_entity_poly.pdbx_seq_one_letter_code
_entity_poly.pdbx_strand_id
1 'polypeptide(L)' 'MAETPSLALRYVACDACETVFARPDDPDEPTACDRCGTRPLRELTGIRGPDAYFAP' A
#
# COMPACT_ATOMS: atom_id res chain seq x y z
N MET A 1 19.20 17.70 1.14
CA MET A 1 18.81 17.12 2.45
C MET A 1 18.08 15.86 2.09
N ALA A 2 18.62 14.68 2.42
CA ALA A 2 17.90 13.44 2.17
C ALA A 2 16.81 13.34 3.23
N GLU A 3 15.55 13.38 2.80
CA GLU A 3 14.41 13.09 3.66
C GLU A 3 14.62 11.69 4.21
N THR A 4 14.65 11.56 5.54
CA THR A 4 14.81 10.25 6.18
C THR A 4 13.58 9.44 5.82
N PRO A 5 13.72 8.31 5.09
CA PRO A 5 12.55 7.55 4.67
C PRO A 5 11.80 7.10 5.90
N SER A 6 10.49 7.34 5.91
CA SER A 6 9.60 6.88 6.96
C SER A 6 9.72 5.36 7.06
N LEU A 7 10.12 4.84 8.22
CA LEU A 7 10.05 3.39 8.50
C LEU A 7 8.61 2.88 8.62
N ALA A 8 7.62 3.79 8.51
CA ALA A 8 6.22 3.43 8.43
C ALA A 8 5.95 2.77 7.07
N LEU A 9 5.28 1.62 7.10
CA LEU A 9 4.80 0.92 5.91
C LEU A 9 3.32 1.23 5.71
N ARG A 10 2.96 1.57 4.48
CA ARG A 10 1.58 1.64 3.99
C ARG A 10 1.28 0.42 3.11
N TYR A 11 0.06 -0.08 3.23
CA TYR A 11 -0.43 -1.17 2.39
C TYR A 11 -1.28 -0.58 1.28
N VAL A 12 -0.96 -0.91 0.04
CA VAL A 12 -1.64 -0.39 -1.14
C VAL A 12 -2.02 -1.55 -2.06
N ALA A 13 -3.16 -1.47 -2.73
CA ALA A 13 -3.66 -2.50 -3.62
C ALA A 13 -3.93 -1.96 -5.02
N CYS A 14 -3.65 -2.78 -6.02
CA CYS A 14 -4.09 -2.50 -7.39
C CYS A 14 -5.50 -3.05 -7.59
N ASP A 15 -6.43 -2.20 -8.01
CA ASP A 15 -7.81 -2.61 -8.31
C ASP A 15 -7.91 -3.48 -9.58
N ALA A 16 -6.93 -3.37 -10.50
CA ALA A 16 -6.98 -4.08 -11.78
C ALA A 16 -6.43 -5.52 -11.72
N CYS A 17 -5.44 -5.77 -10.86
CA CYS A 17 -4.83 -7.10 -10.71
C CYS A 17 -4.92 -7.64 -9.28
N GLU A 18 -5.69 -6.95 -8.43
CA GLU A 18 -6.00 -7.31 -7.04
C GLU A 18 -4.76 -7.61 -6.18
N THR A 19 -3.60 -7.08 -6.57
CA THR A 19 -2.32 -7.34 -5.91
C THR A 19 -2.08 -6.31 -4.83
N VAL A 20 -1.75 -6.79 -3.62
CA VAL A 20 -1.39 -5.99 -2.46
C VAL A 20 0.12 -5.82 -2.37
N PHE A 21 0.56 -4.60 -2.11
CA PHE A 21 1.97 -4.22 -1.92
C PHE A 21 2.13 -3.54 -0.56
N ALA A 22 3.23 -3.85 0.13
CA ALA A 22 3.67 -3.10 1.30
C ALA A 22 4.79 -2.17 0.85
N ARG A 23 4.54 -0.86 0.90
CA ARG A 23 5.50 0.17 0.47
C ARG A 23 5.83 1.11 1.64
N PRO A 24 7.01 1.73 1.63
CA PRO A 24 7.30 2.83 2.53
C PRO A 24 6.24 3.94 2.42
N ASP A 25 5.94 4.56 3.56
CA ASP A 25 5.14 5.79 3.63
C ASP A 25 6.03 6.97 3.22
N ASP A 26 6.40 6.97 1.95
CA ASP A 26 7.32 7.93 1.35
C ASP A 26 6.63 8.65 0.18
N PRO A 27 6.71 9.99 0.11
CA PRO A 27 6.07 10.76 -0.96
C PRO A 27 6.74 10.55 -2.33
N ASP A 28 8.00 10.12 -2.37
CA ASP A 28 8.74 9.86 -3.62
C ASP A 28 8.49 8.45 -4.18
N GLU A 29 7.86 7.56 -3.41
CA GLU A 29 7.53 6.21 -3.87
C GLU A 29 6.46 6.22 -4.97
N PRO A 30 6.61 5.41 -6.03
CA PRO A 30 5.68 5.38 -7.14
C PRO A 30 4.29 4.92 -6.69
N THR A 31 3.29 5.73 -7.05
CA THR A 31 1.86 5.44 -6.79
C THR A 31 1.24 4.51 -7.84
N ALA A 32 2.00 4.11 -8.87
CA ALA A 32 1.57 3.19 -9.91
C ALA A 32 1.79 1.73 -9.51
N CYS A 33 0.94 0.82 -10.03
CA CYS A 33 1.10 -0.61 -9.79
C CYS A 33 2.39 -1.15 -10.43
N ASP A 34 3.21 -1.85 -9.64
CA ASP A 34 4.47 -2.46 -10.12
C ASP A 34 4.23 -3.52 -11.20
N ARG A 35 3.09 -4.21 -11.12
CA ARG A 35 2.74 -5.30 -12.03
C ARG A 35 2.14 -4.78 -13.34
N CYS A 36 1.22 -3.83 -13.24
CA CYS A 36 0.43 -3.37 -14.38
C CYS A 36 1.00 -2.10 -15.01
N GLY A 37 1.70 -1.26 -14.25
CA GLY A 37 2.23 0.05 -14.67
C GLY A 37 1.17 1.11 -14.97
N THR A 38 -0.08 0.72 -15.24
CA THR A 38 -1.10 1.60 -15.83
C THR A 38 -2.07 2.23 -14.82
N ARG A 39 -2.32 1.55 -13.70
CA ARG A 39 -3.35 1.95 -12.73
C ARG A 39 -2.71 2.44 -11.42
N PRO A 40 -3.28 3.49 -10.80
CA PRO A 40 -2.85 3.93 -9.49
C PRO A 40 -3.19 2.86 -8.44
N LEU A 41 -2.35 2.75 -7.42
CA LEU A 41 -2.55 1.91 -6.25
C LEU A 41 -3.46 2.64 -5.26
N ARG A 42 -4.46 1.93 -4.73
CA ARG A 42 -5.36 2.43 -3.69
C ARG A 42 -4.82 2.04 -2.32
N GLU A 43 -4.71 2.99 -1.41
CA GLU A 43 -4.30 2.70 -0.04
C GLU A 43 -5.37 1.91 0.73
N LEU A 44 -4.92 0.91 1.47
CA LEU A 44 -5.72 0.04 2.30
C LEU A 44 -5.71 0.56 3.73
N THR A 45 -6.42 1.66 3.96
CA THR A 45 -6.65 2.24 5.28
C THR A 45 -7.73 1.43 6.02
N GLY A 46 -7.36 0.30 6.64
CA GLY A 46 -8.34 -0.50 7.38
C GLY A 46 -7.98 -1.96 7.67
N ILE A 47 -6.88 -2.49 7.11
CA ILE A 47 -6.46 -3.88 7.37
C ILE A 47 -5.93 -4.07 8.82
N ARG A 48 -5.73 -2.98 9.56
CA ARG A 48 -5.40 -2.99 11.00
C ARG A 48 -6.64 -2.99 11.90
N GLY A 49 -7.80 -3.41 11.41
CA GLY A 49 -8.98 -3.65 12.25
C GLY A 49 -8.92 -5.05 12.86
N PRO A 50 -9.22 -5.25 14.17
CA PRO A 50 -9.30 -6.58 14.80
C PRO A 50 -10.39 -7.50 14.21
N ASP A 51 -11.12 -7.05 13.19
CA ASP A 51 -12.40 -7.63 12.75
C ASP A 51 -12.32 -8.48 11.47
N ALA A 52 -11.17 -8.57 10.80
CA ALA A 52 -11.12 -9.22 9.46
C ALA A 52 -10.68 -10.69 9.45
N TYR A 53 -10.09 -11.22 10.53
CA TYR A 53 -9.54 -12.59 10.54
C TYR A 53 -9.95 -13.48 11.74
N PHE A 54 -10.66 -12.94 12.73
CA PHE A 54 -11.11 -13.68 13.90
C PHE A 54 -12.60 -13.41 14.17
N ALA A 55 -13.47 -13.93 13.32
CA ALA A 55 -14.84 -14.23 13.73
C ALA A 55 -14.84 -15.64 14.36
N PRO A 56 -15.43 -15.83 15.56
CA PRO A 56 -15.55 -17.15 16.21
C PRO A 56 -16.42 -18.14 15.41
#